data_AF-A0AAD8J579-F1
#
_entry.id   AF-A0AAD8J579-F1
#
_cell.length_a   1.000
_cell.length_b   1.000
_cell.length_c   1.000
_cell.angle_alpha   90.00
_cell.angle_beta   90.00
_cell.angle_gamma   90.00
#
_symmetry.space_group_name_H-M   'P 1'
#
loop_
_entity.id
_entity.type
_entity.pdbx_description
1 polymer ?
#
loop_
_entity_poly.entity_id
_entity_poly.type
_entity_poly.pdbx_seq_one_letter_code
_entity_poly.pdbx_strand_id
1 'polypeptide(L)'
;MDQVELLGFSQNHIDVKVTMGEDDPWRLTGLYGEPNRALRWRTWDLLRNLARDSNLPWCIIGDVNNVVDASDKNGGSQYPSSLIEGFNEALLDGWTLLIGWKYDWTEL
;
A
#
# COMPACT_ATOMS: atom_id res chain seq x y z
N MET A 1 1.54 -26.58 9.69
CA MET A 1 0.21 -26.52 9.05
C MET A 1 0.00 -25.09 8.63
N ASP A 2 -0.42 -24.86 7.39
CA ASP A 2 -0.57 -23.50 6.89
C ASP A 2 -1.77 -22.82 7.56
N GLN A 3 -1.58 -21.57 7.97
CA GLN A 3 -2.57 -20.79 8.70
C GLN A 3 -2.58 -19.35 8.23
N VAL A 4 -3.79 -18.78 8.14
CA VAL A 4 -4.02 -17.36 7.94
C VAL A 4 -4.81 -16.83 9.13
N GLU A 5 -4.32 -15.77 9.75
CA GLU A 5 -4.92 -15.09 10.90
C GLU A 5 -5.25 -13.64 10.53
N LEU A 6 -6.50 -13.22 10.74
CA LEU A 6 -6.91 -11.84 10.52
C LEU A 6 -6.38 -10.95 11.65
N LEU A 7 -5.55 -9.96 11.30
CA LEU A 7 -5.01 -8.99 12.26
C LEU A 7 -5.89 -7.76 12.38
N GLY A 8 -6.46 -7.31 11.25
CA GLY A 8 -7.30 -6.12 11.20
C GLY A 8 -7.93 -5.91 9.84
N PHE A 9 -9.00 -5.13 9.79
CA PHE A 9 -9.63 -4.71 8.54
C PHE A 9 -10.39 -3.41 8.70
N SER A 10 -10.66 -2.76 7.58
CA SER A 10 -11.52 -1.59 7.47
C SER A 10 -12.13 -1.56 6.06
N GLN A 11 -12.80 -0.46 5.71
CA GLN A 11 -13.25 -0.24 4.33
C GLN A 11 -12.08 -0.22 3.32
N ASN A 12 -10.88 0.17 3.75
CA ASN A 12 -9.74 0.42 2.88
C ASN A 12 -8.61 -0.62 3.01
N HIS A 13 -8.72 -1.59 3.92
CA HIS A 13 -7.73 -2.65 4.02
C HIS A 13 -8.25 -3.93 4.66
N ILE A 14 -7.56 -5.04 4.38
CA ILE A 14 -7.59 -6.27 5.15
C ILE A 14 -6.14 -6.65 5.41
N ASP A 15 -5.76 -6.85 6.66
CA ASP A 15 -4.42 -7.26 7.07
C ASP A 15 -4.45 -8.63 7.72
N VAL A 16 -3.61 -9.54 7.24
CA VAL A 16 -3.53 -10.91 7.73
C VAL A 16 -2.09 -11.32 7.99
N LYS A 17 -1.90 -12.15 9.02
CA LYS A 17 -0.68 -12.90 9.25
C LYS A 17 -0.77 -14.24 8.55
N VAL A 18 0.25 -14.58 7.79
CA VAL A 18 0.38 -15.83 7.05
C VAL A 18 1.51 -16.65 7.67
N THR A 19 1.21 -17.89 8.02
CA THR A 19 2.18 -18.88 8.50
C THR A 19 2.12 -20.06 7.53
N MET A 20 3.24 -20.43 6.92
CA MET A 20 3.31 -21.53 5.95
C MET A 20 4.35 -22.56 6.41
N GLY A 21 3.93 -23.81 6.60
CA GLY A 21 4.84 -24.89 7.00
C GLY A 21 5.67 -24.56 8.24
N GLU A 22 7.00 -24.56 8.05
CA GLU A 22 8.02 -24.19 9.05
C GLU A 22 8.67 -22.82 8.75
N ASP A 23 8.20 -22.11 7.73
CA ASP A 23 8.72 -20.78 7.36
C ASP A 23 8.33 -19.71 8.39
N ASP A 24 9.16 -18.67 8.47
CA ASP A 24 8.87 -17.53 9.33
C ASP A 24 7.55 -16.84 8.91
N PRO A 25 6.71 -16.45 9.87
CA PRO A 25 5.44 -15.80 9.57
C PRO A 25 5.67 -14.43 8.92
N TRP A 26 4.79 -14.07 8.00
CA TRP A 26 4.81 -12.79 7.29
C TRP A 26 3.40 -12.20 7.24
N ARG A 27 3.27 -10.95 6.79
CA ARG A 27 2.01 -10.22 6.70
C ARG A 27 1.63 -9.94 5.25
N LEU A 28 0.35 -10.11 4.96
CA LEU A 28 -0.26 -9.66 3.72
C LEU A 28 -1.34 -8.62 4.03
N THR A 29 -1.20 -7.43 3.46
CA THR A 29 -2.26 -6.43 3.46
C THR A 29 -2.83 -6.27 2.06
N GLY A 30 -4.12 -6.52 1.90
CA GLY A 30 -4.89 -6.04 0.77
C GLY A 30 -5.32 -4.59 1.03
N LEU A 31 -4.94 -3.64 0.16
CA LEU A 31 -5.20 -2.22 0.32
C LEU A 31 -6.09 -1.67 -0.80
N TYR A 32 -7.06 -0.84 -0.44
CA TYR A 32 -7.81 0.00 -1.35
C TYR A 32 -7.61 1.48 -0.95
N GLY A 33 -6.76 2.16 -1.69
CA GLY A 33 -6.35 3.53 -1.45
C GLY A 33 -7.46 4.55 -1.73
N GLU A 34 -7.36 5.71 -1.09
CA GLU A 34 -8.35 6.76 -1.15
C GLU A 34 -8.44 7.36 -2.57
N PRO A 35 -9.60 7.25 -3.25
CA PRO A 35 -9.76 7.77 -4.61
C PRO A 35 -9.67 9.30 -4.65
N ASN A 36 -10.13 9.99 -3.60
CA ASN A 36 -10.08 11.44 -3.55
C ASN A 36 -8.65 11.94 -3.31
N ARG A 37 -8.07 12.62 -4.31
CA ARG A 37 -6.71 13.16 -4.27
C ARG A 37 -6.43 14.01 -3.03
N ALA A 38 -7.39 14.82 -2.57
CA ALA A 38 -7.22 15.68 -1.41
C ALA A 38 -7.10 14.90 -0.07
N LEU A 39 -7.46 13.62 -0.08
CA LEU A 39 -7.51 12.75 1.09
C LEU A 39 -6.52 11.59 1.02
N ARG A 40 -5.69 11.48 -0.03
CA ARG A 40 -4.70 10.40 -0.20
C ARG A 40 -3.72 10.25 0.95
N TRP A 41 -3.47 11.32 1.70
CA TRP A 41 -2.70 11.29 2.94
C TRP A 41 -3.25 10.28 3.97
N ARG A 42 -4.56 9.99 3.95
CA ARG A 42 -5.17 8.95 4.80
C ARG A 42 -4.65 7.56 4.49
N THR A 43 -4.41 7.26 3.21
CA THR A 43 -3.78 5.99 2.80
C THR A 43 -2.35 5.92 3.33
N TRP A 44 -1.61 7.02 3.33
CA TRP A 44 -0.26 7.07 3.88
C TRP A 44 -0.24 6.86 5.40
N ASP A 45 -1.14 7.53 6.13
CA ASP A 45 -1.25 7.35 7.58
C ASP A 45 -1.67 5.92 7.95
N LEU A 46 -2.57 5.32 7.17
CA LEU A 46 -2.91 3.91 7.33
C LEU A 46 -1.68 3.00 7.15
N LEU A 47 -0.89 3.22 6.10
CA LEU A 47 0.33 2.45 5.87
C LEU A 47 1.33 2.61 7.02
N ARG A 48 1.55 3.84 7.51
CA ARG A 48 2.44 4.10 8.64
C ARG A 48 1.97 3.42 9.94
N ASN A 49 0.67 3.43 10.20
CA ASN A 49 0.13 2.76 11.38
C ASN A 49 0.31 1.24 11.26
N LEU A 50 -0.04 0.66 10.11
CA LEU A 50 0.16 -0.77 9.86
C LEU A 50 1.65 -1.18 9.92
N ALA A 51 2.57 -0.32 9.50
CA ALA A 51 4.02 -0.55 9.61
C ALA A 51 4.48 -0.56 11.08
N ARG A 52 3.92 0.30 11.93
CA ARG A 52 4.26 0.40 13.35
C ARG A 52 3.70 -0.76 14.19
N ASP A 53 2.56 -1.31 13.78
CA ASP A 53 1.85 -2.32 14.55
C ASP A 53 2.52 -3.72 14.52
N SER A 54 3.49 -3.95 13.62
CA SER A 54 4.21 -5.23 13.58
C SER A 54 5.54 -5.16 12.82
N ASN A 55 6.53 -5.91 13.30
CA ASN A 55 7.85 -6.04 12.69
C ASN A 55 7.98 -7.26 11.74
N LEU A 56 6.88 -7.95 11.42
CA LEU A 56 6.91 -9.08 10.50
C LEU A 56 7.20 -8.61 9.05
N PRO A 57 7.86 -9.42 8.21
CA PRO A 57 7.97 -9.14 6.77
C PRO A 57 6.61 -8.84 6.17
N TRP A 58 6.50 -7.80 5.33
CA TRP A 58 5.22 -7.23 4.97
C TRP A 58 5.05 -7.06 3.45
N CYS A 59 4.03 -7.72 2.91
CA CYS A 59 3.63 -7.60 1.51
C CYS A 59 2.32 -6.85 1.43
N ILE A 60 2.24 -5.87 0.52
CA ILE A 60 1.05 -5.07 0.28
C ILE A 60 0.63 -5.24 -1.17
N ILE A 61 -0.64 -5.59 -1.35
CA ILE A 61 -1.25 -5.75 -2.67
C ILE A 61 -2.50 -4.88 -2.77
N GLY A 62 -2.79 -4.36 -3.96
CA GLY A 62 -4.08 -3.72 -4.22
C GLY A 62 -3.98 -2.44 -5.05
N ASP A 63 -5.11 -1.74 -5.11
CA ASP A 63 -5.22 -0.45 -5.80
C ASP A 63 -4.96 0.67 -4.79
N VAL A 64 -3.76 1.22 -4.80
CA VAL A 64 -3.38 2.27 -3.86
C VAL A 64 -3.78 3.67 -4.30
N ASN A 65 -4.28 3.87 -5.53
CA ASN A 65 -4.59 5.19 -6.11
C ASN A 65 -3.45 6.23 -5.99
N ASN A 66 -2.21 5.79 -5.75
CA ASN A 66 -1.03 6.64 -5.59
C ASN A 66 0.02 6.24 -6.63
N VAL A 67 0.90 7.20 -6.96
CA VAL A 67 1.91 7.05 -7.99
C VAL A 67 3.28 7.06 -7.32
N VAL A 68 4.11 6.06 -7.60
CA VAL A 68 5.46 5.88 -7.03
C VAL A 68 6.49 6.69 -7.83
N ASP A 69 6.29 6.81 -9.14
CA ASP A 69 7.15 7.57 -10.04
C ASP A 69 6.33 8.39 -11.04
N ALA A 70 6.73 9.62 -11.34
CA ALA A 70 6.05 10.46 -12.32
C ALA A 70 5.95 9.82 -13.72
N SER A 71 6.88 8.92 -14.06
CA SER A 71 6.90 8.13 -15.29
C SER A 71 5.87 6.99 -15.34
N ASP A 72 5.24 6.64 -14.21
CA ASP A 72 4.12 5.69 -14.20
C ASP A 72 2.82 6.33 -14.72
N LYS A 73 2.83 7.64 -15.00
CA LYS A 73 1.72 8.35 -15.61
C LYS A 73 1.94 8.52 -17.12
N ASN A 74 1.11 7.87 -17.92
CA ASN A 74 0.97 8.19 -19.35
C ASN A 74 -0.07 9.31 -19.53
N GLY A 75 0.37 10.51 -19.95
CA GLY A 75 -0.50 11.63 -20.30
C GLY A 75 -1.10 12.43 -19.13
N GLY A 76 -1.71 13.59 -19.42
CA GLY A 76 -2.36 14.48 -18.44
C GLY A 76 -1.44 15.46 -17.69
N SER A 77 -2.01 16.28 -16.79
CA SER A 77 -1.26 17.27 -15.99
C SER A 77 -0.20 16.62 -15.09
N GLN A 78 0.94 17.30 -14.87
CA GLN A 78 2.01 16.81 -13.99
C GLN A 78 1.45 16.42 -12.62
N TYR A 79 1.80 15.21 -12.16
CA TYR A 79 1.47 14.78 -10.82
C TYR A 79 2.38 15.52 -9.83
N PRO A 80 1.84 16.20 -8.79
CA PRO A 80 2.63 16.96 -7.83
C PRO A 80 3.69 16.07 -7.19
N SER A 81 4.93 16.53 -7.24
CA SER A 81 6.07 15.82 -6.64
C SER A 81 5.86 15.53 -5.16
N SER A 82 5.18 16.43 -4.44
CA SER A 82 4.86 16.26 -3.02
C SER A 82 3.99 15.03 -2.71
N LEU A 83 3.11 14.62 -3.65
CA LEU A 83 2.30 13.42 -3.49
C LEU A 83 3.09 12.14 -3.75
N ILE A 84 4.11 12.21 -4.62
CA ILE A 84 5.04 11.10 -4.89
C ILE A 84 5.99 10.95 -3.70
N GLU A 85 6.58 12.05 -3.26
CA GLU A 85 7.49 12.10 -2.10
C GLU A 85 6.81 11.56 -0.84
N GLY A 86 5.63 12.08 -0.49
CA GLY A 86 4.91 11.63 0.71
C GLY A 86 4.49 10.17 0.68
N PHE A 87 4.19 9.62 -0.51
CA PHE A 87 3.88 8.20 -0.67
C PHE A 87 5.14 7.32 -0.55
N ASN A 88 6.24 7.73 -1.18
CA ASN A 88 7.53 7.03 -1.10
C ASN A 88 8.08 7.03 0.33
N GLU A 89 7.95 8.12 1.07
CA GLU A 89 8.28 8.16 2.50
C GLU A 89 7.48 7.13 3.30
N ALA A 90 6.16 7.03 3.07
CA ALA A 90 5.32 6.05 3.76
C ALA A 90 5.68 4.59 3.41
N LEU A 91 6.21 4.33 2.22
CA LEU A 91 6.69 2.99 1.83
C LEU A 91 8.04 2.63 2.47
N LEU A 92 8.91 3.63 2.69
CA LEU A 92 10.23 3.45 3.32
C LEU A 92 10.15 3.17 4.81
N ASP A 93 9.04 3.48 5.46
CA ASP A 93 8.81 3.19 6.89
C ASP A 93 8.70 1.67 7.19
N GLY A 94 8.76 0.78 6.18
CA GLY A 94 8.71 -0.68 6.36
C GLY A 94 9.40 -1.49 5.27
N TRP A 95 9.56 -2.81 5.50
CA TRP A 95 10.07 -3.77 4.51
C TRP A 95 8.93 -4.15 3.56
N THR A 96 8.62 -3.25 2.63
CA THR A 96 7.38 -3.31 1.84
C THR A 96 7.64 -3.77 0.41
N LEU A 97 7.01 -4.86 -0.01
CA LEU A 97 6.79 -5.15 -1.43
C LEU A 97 5.39 -4.65 -1.81
N LEU A 98 5.33 -3.63 -2.65
CA LEU A 98 4.06 -3.13 -3.22
C LEU A 98 3.84 -3.74 -4.60
N ILE A 99 2.75 -4.48 -4.78
CA ILE A 99 2.32 -4.98 -6.08
C ILE A 99 1.04 -4.24 -6.48
N GLY A 100 1.19 -3.27 -7.38
CA GLY A 100 0.09 -2.44 -7.90
C GLY A 100 0.02 -2.47 -9.42
N TRP A 101 -1.12 -2.05 -9.97
CA TRP A 101 -1.36 -1.94 -11.40
C TRP A 101 -0.97 -0.55 -11.92
N LYS A 102 -0.42 -0.47 -13.14
CA LYS A 102 -0.21 0.82 -13.82
C LYS A 102 -1.56 1.34 -14.32
N TYR A 103 -1.89 2.59 -13.97
CA TYR A 103 -3.11 3.25 -14.43
C TYR A 103 -2.81 4.14 -15.65
N ASP A 104 -3.63 4.01 -16.70
CA ASP A 104 -3.71 4.96 -17.81
C ASP A 104 -4.73 6.04 -17.43
N TRP A 105 -4.27 7.28 -17.23
CA TRP A 105 -5.07 8.39 -16.69
C TRP A 105 -5.70 9.25 -17.80
N THR A 106 -5.88 8.70 -19.00
CA THR A 106 -6.30 9.45 -20.19
C THR A 106 -7.78 9.89 -20.21
N GLU A 107 -8.60 9.49 -19.23
CA GLU A 107 -10.03 9.82 -19.18
C GLU A 107 -10.52 10.53 -17.89
N LEU A 108 -9.66 11.33 -17.23
CA LEU A 108 -10.07 12.27 -16.16
C LEU A 108 -9.71 13.72 -16.48
#